data_AF-A0AAD5Q3F3-F1
#
_entry.id   AF-A0AAD5Q3F3-F1
#
_cell.length_a   1.000
_cell.length_b   1.000
_cell.length_c   1.000
_cell.angle_alpha   90.00
_cell.angle_beta   90.00
_cell.angle_gamma   90.00
#
_symmetry.space_group_name_H-M   'P 1'
#
loop_
_entity.id
_entity.type
_entity.pdbx_description
1 polymer ?
#
loop_
_entity_poly.entity_id
_entity_poly.type
_entity_poly.pdbx_seq_one_letter_code
_entity_poly.pdbx_strand_id
1 'polypeptide(L)'
;MELAPAPGTDQELALAEPFEKYTAKTLRKEVYRLKLKVTRKGPDWNDNKQGYIELLRMQSKSQERLAAASQESRRRIQRQDYWERRLAIAKSKVIEIQGELDLPIPADPSALELLREELALYKRERRRALHALIKGDSDHGHRRKHEWYEFVFITIDVIAMRSLVTAATTCRASSVLDRNKTLYGADHMLSTDATTCWNSAQGSPQQVQIQFQRAVHVRRLDLMFQGGFVGQDVDLRVRRHEAAGEDTAWTLVSDVDIDPEDSNALQSFECGQLNNVDALRLTFKRSTDFYGRVIIYRLGVLGEEAA
;
A
#
# COMPACT_ATOMS: atom_id res chain seq x y z
N MET A 1 63.05 -24.84 30.61
CA MET A 1 62.33 -25.57 31.66
C MET A 1 60.85 -25.32 31.44
N GLU A 2 60.23 -26.18 30.65
CA GLU A 2 58.80 -26.14 30.33
C GLU A 2 58.01 -26.39 31.61
N LEU A 3 57.23 -25.40 32.03
CA LEU A 3 56.28 -25.55 33.12
C LEU A 3 55.06 -26.29 32.57
N ALA A 4 54.89 -27.53 33.02
CA ALA A 4 53.73 -28.35 32.71
C ALA A 4 52.41 -27.65 33.09
N PRO A 5 51.36 -27.71 32.25
CA PRO A 5 50.06 -27.16 32.61
C PRO A 5 49.37 -28.05 33.66
N ALA A 6 48.70 -27.40 34.62
CA ALA A 6 48.00 -28.01 35.74
C ALA A 6 46.87 -28.95 35.29
N PRO A 7 46.63 -30.10 35.97
CA PRO A 7 45.54 -30.99 35.64
C PRO A 7 44.25 -30.51 36.30
N GLY A 8 43.27 -30.07 35.49
CA GLY A 8 41.93 -29.76 36.02
C GLY A 8 41.10 -28.79 35.20
N THR A 9 41.09 -28.89 33.88
CA THR A 9 40.01 -28.27 33.09
C THR A 9 38.75 -29.12 33.24
N ASP A 10 37.89 -28.78 34.21
CA ASP A 10 36.48 -29.20 34.20
C ASP A 10 35.88 -28.60 32.92
N GLN A 11 35.81 -29.41 31.86
CA GLN A 11 35.14 -29.05 30.62
C GLN A 11 33.69 -28.66 30.92
N GLU A 12 33.29 -27.48 30.42
CA GLU A 12 31.89 -27.04 30.36
C GLU A 12 31.06 -28.10 29.64
N LEU A 13 30.44 -29.01 30.39
CA LEU A 13 29.53 -29.99 29.81
C LEU A 13 28.13 -29.37 29.72
N ALA A 14 27.91 -28.47 28.76
CA ALA A 14 26.56 -28.15 28.31
C ALA A 14 25.96 -29.39 27.64
N LEU A 15 25.28 -30.23 28.41
CA LEU A 15 24.70 -31.46 27.91
C LEU A 15 23.54 -31.14 26.95
N ALA A 16 23.58 -31.72 25.76
CA ALA A 16 22.49 -31.62 24.77
C ALA A 16 21.61 -32.88 24.79
N GLU A 17 20.33 -32.75 24.41
CA GLU A 17 19.44 -33.88 24.24
C GLU A 17 19.96 -34.92 23.20
N PRO A 18 19.62 -36.21 23.34
CA PRO A 18 18.79 -36.81 24.40
C PRO A 18 19.59 -37.14 25.66
N PHE A 19 19.08 -36.76 26.84
CA PHE A 19 19.79 -36.89 28.11
C PHE A 19 19.97 -38.34 28.60
N GLU A 20 19.19 -39.28 28.04
CA GLU A 20 19.23 -40.72 28.36
C GLU A 20 20.62 -41.34 28.10
N LYS A 21 21.37 -40.77 27.15
CA LYS A 21 22.72 -41.20 26.74
C LYS A 21 23.79 -40.96 27.80
N TYR A 22 23.55 -40.07 28.76
CA TYR A 22 24.54 -39.74 29.79
C TYR A 22 24.38 -40.57 31.06
N THR A 23 25.47 -40.72 31.79
CA THR A 23 25.46 -41.41 33.08
C THR A 23 24.79 -40.55 34.16
N ALA A 24 24.25 -41.19 35.21
CA ALA A 24 23.66 -40.47 36.34
C ALA A 24 24.66 -39.51 37.02
N LYS A 25 25.96 -39.87 37.06
CA LYS A 25 27.03 -39.01 37.60
C LYS A 25 27.22 -37.74 36.77
N THR A 26 27.18 -37.86 35.44
CA THR A 26 27.31 -36.72 34.52
C THR A 26 26.11 -35.79 34.62
N LEU A 27 24.90 -36.34 34.60
CA LEU A 27 23.65 -35.57 34.73
C LEU A 27 23.57 -34.85 36.09
N ARG A 28 23.98 -35.52 37.17
CA ARG A 28 24.04 -34.94 38.52
C ARG A 28 24.97 -33.72 38.57
N LYS A 29 26.17 -33.82 37.98
CA LYS A 29 27.12 -32.69 37.91
C LYS A 29 26.48 -31.49 37.21
N GLU A 30 25.78 -31.72 36.11
CA GLU A 30 25.15 -30.65 35.32
C GLU A 30 23.98 -29.99 36.05
N VAL A 31 23.13 -30.77 36.73
CA VAL A 31 22.04 -30.27 37.58
C VAL A 31 22.57 -29.36 38.71
N TYR A 32 23.67 -29.75 39.37
CA TYR A 32 24.29 -28.91 40.41
C TYR A 32 24.94 -27.65 39.83
N ARG A 33 25.59 -27.75 38.66
CA ARG A 33 26.17 -26.59 37.97
C ARG A 33 25.09 -25.55 37.66
N LEU A 34 23.92 -26.00 37.19
CA LEU A 34 22.76 -25.16 36.91
C LEU A 34 21.96 -24.76 38.16
N LYS A 35 22.41 -25.17 39.36
CA LYS A 35 21.77 -24.89 40.66
C LYS A 35 20.29 -25.29 40.71
N LEU A 36 19.92 -26.36 40.00
CA LEU A 36 18.54 -26.86 40.00
C LEU A 36 18.22 -27.57 41.32
N LYS A 37 16.96 -27.48 41.76
CA LYS A 37 16.52 -27.98 43.07
C LYS A 37 16.42 -29.52 43.07
N VAL A 38 17.33 -30.16 43.79
CA VAL A 38 17.33 -31.62 44.00
C VAL A 38 16.77 -31.95 45.38
N THR A 39 15.75 -32.79 45.42
CA THR A 39 15.07 -33.30 46.61
C THR A 39 15.53 -34.72 46.88
N ARG A 40 16.11 -34.98 48.06
CA ARG A 40 16.73 -36.28 48.40
C ARG A 40 15.81 -37.26 49.13
N LYS A 41 14.67 -36.81 49.65
CA LYS A 41 13.67 -37.64 50.35
C LYS A 41 12.28 -36.98 50.26
N GLY A 42 11.22 -37.77 50.41
CA GLY A 42 9.83 -37.30 50.39
C GLY A 42 9.09 -37.65 49.08
N PRO A 43 7.82 -37.22 48.95
CA PRO A 43 6.99 -37.54 47.78
C PRO A 43 7.55 -36.98 46.47
N ASP A 44 8.32 -35.87 46.53
CA ASP A 44 8.93 -35.22 45.37
C ASP A 44 10.42 -35.59 45.19
N TRP A 45 10.82 -36.80 45.59
CA TRP A 45 12.21 -37.26 45.49
C TRP A 45 12.68 -37.37 44.03
N ASN A 46 13.73 -36.62 43.66
CA ASN A 46 14.26 -36.56 42.30
C ASN A 46 15.80 -36.73 42.23
N ASP A 47 16.44 -37.19 43.31
CA ASP A 47 17.88 -37.47 43.40
C ASP A 47 18.22 -38.84 42.75
N ASN A 48 17.82 -39.02 41.50
CA ASN A 48 18.05 -40.22 40.69
C ASN A 48 18.23 -39.85 39.20
N LYS A 49 18.64 -40.81 38.36
CA LYS A 49 18.93 -40.55 36.92
C LYS A 49 17.74 -39.89 36.21
N GLN A 50 16.52 -40.38 36.44
CA GLN A 50 15.32 -39.91 35.78
C GLN A 50 14.93 -38.49 36.25
N GLY A 51 15.01 -38.24 37.56
CA GLY A 51 14.76 -36.92 38.14
C GLY A 51 15.72 -35.86 37.64
N TYR A 52 17.00 -36.19 37.43
CA TYR A 52 17.96 -35.26 36.81
C TYR A 52 17.62 -34.95 35.35
N ILE A 53 17.21 -35.96 34.57
CA ILE A 53 16.78 -35.77 33.17
C ILE A 53 15.58 -34.80 33.11
N GLU A 54 14.60 -35.00 33.98
CA GLU A 54 13.40 -34.16 34.05
C GLU A 54 13.74 -32.71 34.44
N LEU A 55 14.59 -32.51 35.45
CA LEU A 55 15.05 -31.17 35.84
C LEU A 55 15.76 -30.44 34.69
N LEU A 56 16.65 -31.12 33.97
CA LEU A 56 17.37 -30.54 32.82
C LEU A 56 16.43 -30.22 31.66
N ARG A 57 15.44 -31.08 31.37
CA ARG A 57 14.38 -30.82 30.38
C ARG A 57 13.53 -29.62 30.74
N MET A 58 13.12 -29.50 32.01
CA MET A 58 12.35 -28.36 32.48
C MET A 58 13.14 -27.06 32.34
N GLN A 59 14.45 -27.09 32.62
CA GLN A 59 15.33 -25.93 32.44
C GLN A 59 15.51 -25.55 30.97
N SER A 60 15.74 -26.52 30.07
CA SER A 60 15.84 -26.26 28.62
C SER A 60 14.56 -25.62 28.08
N LYS A 61 13.39 -26.20 28.42
CA LYS A 61 12.08 -25.63 28.05
C LYS A 61 11.86 -24.23 28.62
N SER A 62 12.33 -23.97 29.83
CA SER A 62 12.25 -22.63 30.44
C SER A 62 13.12 -21.62 29.70
N GLN A 63 14.35 -21.99 29.34
CA GLN A 63 15.27 -21.15 28.57
C GLN A 63 14.75 -20.89 27.15
N GLU A 64 14.19 -21.89 26.48
CA GLU A 64 13.54 -21.73 25.18
C GLU A 64 12.36 -20.76 25.25
N ARG A 65 11.51 -20.85 26.29
CA ARG A 65 10.40 -19.91 26.51
C ARG A 65 10.89 -18.48 26.72
N LEU A 66 11.94 -18.29 27.51
CA LEU A 66 12.54 -16.97 27.74
C LEU A 66 13.17 -16.40 26.46
N ALA A 67 13.85 -17.23 25.68
CA ALA A 67 14.43 -16.84 24.38
C ALA A 67 13.33 -16.46 23.38
N ALA A 68 12.26 -17.24 23.29
CA ALA A 68 11.10 -16.95 22.44
C ALA A 68 10.42 -15.64 22.86
N ALA A 69 10.19 -15.43 24.16
CA ALA A 69 9.61 -14.19 24.68
C ALA A 69 10.51 -12.96 24.39
N SER A 70 11.84 -13.12 24.48
CA SER A 70 12.80 -12.06 24.14
C SER A 70 12.80 -11.76 22.63
N GLN A 71 12.75 -12.79 21.79
CA GLN A 71 12.68 -12.65 20.34
C GLN A 71 11.36 -12.01 19.88
N GLU A 72 10.25 -12.39 20.50
CA GLU A 72 8.94 -11.77 20.27
C GLU A 72 8.92 -10.29 20.69
N SER A 73 9.52 -9.97 21.84
CA SER A 73 9.70 -8.59 22.29
C SER A 73 10.53 -7.76 21.30
N ARG A 74 11.62 -8.32 20.77
CA ARG A 74 12.44 -7.66 19.72
C ARG A 74 11.66 -7.47 18.42
N ARG A 75 10.89 -8.46 17.98
CA ARG A 75 10.01 -8.35 16.80
C ARG A 75 8.91 -7.31 16.99
N ARG A 76 8.44 -7.11 18.23
CA ARG A 76 7.45 -6.08 18.56
C ARG A 76 8.06 -4.69 18.49
N ILE A 77 9.27 -4.49 19.03
CA ILE A 77 10.01 -3.23 18.94
C ILE A 77 10.35 -2.90 17.48
N GLN A 78 10.88 -3.85 16.71
CA GLN A 78 11.17 -3.62 15.28
C GLN A 78 9.92 -3.27 14.47
N ARG A 79 8.79 -3.93 14.74
CA ARG A 79 7.51 -3.55 14.12
C ARG A 79 7.10 -2.14 14.52
N GLN A 80 7.24 -1.77 15.79
CA GLN A 80 6.94 -0.41 16.25
C GLN A 80 7.83 0.64 15.59
N ASP A 81 9.15 0.43 15.54
CA ASP A 81 10.11 1.34 14.91
C ASP A 81 9.82 1.50 13.40
N TYR A 82 9.49 0.41 12.72
CA TYR A 82 9.07 0.43 11.31
C TYR A 82 7.84 1.34 11.12
N TRP A 83 6.84 1.22 11.98
CA TRP A 83 5.63 2.04 11.91
C TRP A 83 5.86 3.49 12.32
N GLU A 84 6.72 3.77 13.31
CA GLU A 84 7.07 5.13 13.71
C GLU A 84 7.82 5.87 12.60
N ARG A 85 8.74 5.20 11.89
CA ARG A 85 9.41 5.77 10.69
C ARG A 85 8.41 6.08 9.59
N ARG A 86 7.47 5.17 9.30
CA ARG A 86 6.41 5.39 8.31
C ARG A 86 5.48 6.54 8.69
N LEU A 87 5.12 6.65 9.97
CA LEU A 87 4.31 7.77 10.49
C LEU A 87 5.06 9.10 10.41
N ALA A 88 6.37 9.11 10.65
CA ALA A 88 7.20 10.30 10.50
C ALA A 88 7.24 10.79 9.03
N ILE A 89 7.38 9.87 8.07
CA ILE A 89 7.31 10.18 6.63
C ILE A 89 5.94 10.76 6.27
N ALA A 90 4.85 10.12 6.73
CA ALA A 90 3.49 10.62 6.50
C ALA A 90 3.27 12.02 7.09
N LYS A 91 3.72 12.27 8.32
CA LYS A 91 3.66 13.61 8.94
C LYS A 91 4.49 14.63 8.16
N SER A 92 5.67 14.26 7.68
CA SER A 92 6.52 15.14 6.86
C SER A 92 5.82 15.50 5.55
N LYS A 93 5.23 14.52 4.85
CA LYS A 93 4.45 14.76 3.63
C LYS A 93 3.23 15.63 3.89
N VAL A 94 2.53 15.47 5.02
CA VAL A 94 1.41 16.36 5.39
C VAL A 94 1.89 17.79 5.62
N ILE A 95 3.05 17.99 6.24
CA ILE A 95 3.64 19.32 6.45
C ILE A 95 4.09 19.94 5.13
N GLU A 96 4.67 19.15 4.23
CA GLU A 96 5.05 19.54 2.87
C GLU A 96 3.82 19.95 2.06
N ILE A 97 2.78 19.11 2.06
CA ILE A 97 1.46 19.41 1.47
C ILE A 97 0.88 20.68 2.10
N GLN A 98 0.95 20.88 3.42
CA GLN A 98 0.49 22.11 4.09
C GLN A 98 1.34 23.35 3.74
N GLY A 99 2.60 23.17 3.38
CA GLY A 99 3.49 24.25 2.94
C GLY A 99 3.31 24.60 1.45
N GLU A 100 2.93 23.62 0.62
CA GLU A 100 2.60 23.81 -0.80
C GLU A 100 1.15 24.25 -1.02
N LEU A 101 0.26 23.95 -0.07
CA LEU A 101 -1.10 24.48 0.02
C LEU A 101 -1.09 25.95 0.49
N ASP A 102 -0.59 26.83 -0.36
CA ASP A 102 -1.05 28.21 -0.42
C ASP A 102 -2.46 28.20 -1.08
N LEU A 103 -3.42 27.49 -0.46
CA LEU A 103 -4.72 27.24 -1.06
C LEU A 103 -5.42 28.57 -1.34
N PRO A 104 -5.81 28.88 -2.59
CA PRO A 104 -6.84 29.86 -2.80
C PRO A 104 -8.09 29.31 -2.14
N ILE A 105 -8.61 30.07 -1.17
CA ILE A 105 -9.90 29.84 -0.51
C ILE A 105 -10.92 29.45 -1.59
N PRO A 106 -11.55 28.26 -1.52
CA PRO A 106 -12.63 27.92 -2.44
C PRO A 106 -13.65 29.06 -2.45
N ALA A 107 -13.94 29.62 -3.63
CA ALA A 107 -14.91 30.71 -3.78
C ALA A 107 -16.34 30.26 -3.39
N ASP A 108 -16.58 28.95 -3.32
CA ASP A 108 -17.84 28.34 -2.89
C ASP A 108 -17.78 27.99 -1.38
N PRO A 109 -18.62 28.64 -0.54
CA PRO A 109 -18.73 28.35 0.89
C PRO A 109 -19.07 26.89 1.18
N SER A 110 -19.79 26.20 0.30
CA SER A 110 -20.33 24.86 0.53
C SER A 110 -19.25 23.78 0.51
N ALA A 111 -18.28 23.90 -0.40
CA ALA A 111 -17.12 22.99 -0.48
C ALA A 111 -16.19 23.15 0.74
N LEU A 112 -16.10 24.37 1.26
CA LEU A 112 -15.29 24.72 2.43
C LEU A 112 -15.94 24.22 3.72
N GLU A 113 -17.28 24.23 3.80
CA GLU A 113 -18.07 23.61 4.88
C GLU A 113 -17.86 22.09 4.92
N LEU A 114 -17.97 21.41 3.77
CA LEU A 114 -17.77 19.97 3.66
C LEU A 114 -16.35 19.54 4.05
N LEU A 115 -15.32 20.27 3.60
CA LEU A 115 -13.94 20.03 4.01
C LEU A 115 -13.73 20.25 5.52
N ARG A 116 -14.42 21.23 6.13
CA ARG A 116 -14.36 21.48 7.57
C ARG A 116 -15.07 20.40 8.36
N GLU A 117 -16.20 19.89 7.89
CA GLU A 117 -16.96 18.80 8.50
C GLU A 117 -16.17 17.49 8.44
N GLU A 118 -15.59 17.15 7.28
CA GLU A 118 -14.72 15.98 7.14
C GLU A 118 -13.47 16.07 8.02
N LEU A 119 -12.83 17.25 8.07
CA LEU A 119 -11.69 17.48 8.96
C LEU A 119 -12.08 17.40 10.45
N ALA A 120 -13.29 17.81 10.80
CA ALA A 120 -13.81 17.71 12.16
C ALA A 120 -14.12 16.26 12.54
N LEU A 121 -14.70 15.49 11.62
CA LEU A 121 -14.95 14.06 11.75
C LEU A 121 -13.63 13.31 11.95
N TYR A 122 -12.63 13.59 11.11
CA TYR A 122 -11.26 13.08 11.24
C TYR A 122 -10.64 13.39 12.62
N LYS A 123 -10.71 14.65 13.07
CA LYS A 123 -10.18 15.05 14.40
C LYS A 123 -10.93 14.39 15.56
N ARG A 124 -12.21 14.06 15.40
CA ARG A 124 -13.04 13.39 16.41
C ARG A 124 -12.69 11.91 16.50
N GLU A 125 -12.62 11.23 15.36
CA GLU A 125 -12.29 9.81 15.29
C GLU A 125 -10.84 9.54 15.73
N ARG A 126 -9.89 10.42 15.37
CA ARG A 126 -8.51 10.37 15.89
C ARG A 126 -8.45 10.44 17.41
N ARG A 127 -9.24 11.32 18.05
CA ARG A 127 -9.29 11.44 19.52
C ARG A 127 -9.89 10.21 20.17
N ARG A 128 -10.92 9.62 19.58
CA ARG A 128 -11.55 8.37 20.07
C ARG A 128 -10.60 7.18 19.95
N ALA A 129 -9.90 7.04 18.83
CA ALA A 129 -8.92 5.98 18.62
C ALA A 129 -7.72 6.10 19.59
N LEU A 130 -7.21 7.31 19.81
CA LEU A 130 -6.14 7.57 20.78
C LEU A 130 -6.60 7.26 22.21
N HIS A 131 -7.84 7.61 22.56
CA HIS A 131 -8.40 7.32 23.89
C HIS A 131 -8.63 5.82 24.12
N ALA A 132 -9.04 5.07 23.08
CA ALA A 132 -9.14 3.61 23.13
C ALA A 132 -7.77 2.94 23.28
N LEU A 133 -6.72 3.49 22.67
CA LEU A 133 -5.34 3.03 22.81
C LEU A 133 -4.82 3.22 24.25
N ILE A 134 -5.14 4.36 24.89
CA ILE A 134 -4.76 4.67 26.26
C ILE A 134 -5.47 3.77 27.28
N LYS A 135 -6.70 3.31 26.98
CA LYS A 135 -7.48 2.42 27.87
C LYS A 135 -7.08 0.93 27.82
N GLY A 136 -6.09 0.55 27.00
CA GLY A 136 -5.44 -0.77 27.12
C GLY A 136 -6.31 -1.98 26.76
N ASP A 137 -7.34 -1.82 25.92
CA ASP A 137 -8.19 -2.93 25.50
C ASP A 137 -7.51 -3.72 24.35
N SER A 138 -6.74 -4.75 24.72
CA SER A 138 -5.69 -5.34 23.88
C SER A 138 -6.17 -6.24 22.75
N ASP A 139 -7.33 -6.90 22.88
CA ASP A 139 -7.82 -7.85 21.86
C ASP A 139 -8.67 -7.17 20.77
N HIS A 140 -9.45 -6.16 21.15
CA HIS A 140 -10.25 -5.37 20.21
C HIS A 140 -9.43 -4.27 19.50
N GLY A 141 -8.24 -3.96 20.00
CA GLY A 141 -7.34 -2.95 19.48
C GLY A 141 -6.44 -3.41 18.33
N HIS A 142 -6.19 -4.71 18.17
CA HIS A 142 -5.31 -5.22 17.09
C HIS A 142 -6.01 -5.33 15.74
N ARG A 143 -7.25 -5.85 15.73
CA ARG A 143 -8.05 -5.99 14.50
C ARG A 143 -8.45 -4.62 13.92
N ARG A 144 -8.89 -3.70 14.79
CA ARG A 144 -9.20 -2.31 14.41
C ARG A 144 -7.97 -1.45 14.11
N LYS A 145 -6.77 -1.80 14.61
CA LYS A 145 -5.52 -1.12 14.20
C LYS A 145 -5.24 -1.37 12.72
N HIS A 146 -5.39 -2.60 12.24
CA HIS A 146 -5.18 -2.92 10.82
C HIS A 146 -6.16 -2.16 9.92
N GLU A 147 -7.45 -2.14 10.29
CA GLU A 147 -8.49 -1.40 9.58
C GLU A 147 -8.25 0.13 9.62
N TRP A 148 -7.77 0.67 10.74
CA TRP A 148 -7.39 2.09 10.87
C TRP A 148 -6.18 2.47 10.02
N TYR A 149 -5.17 1.60 9.92
CA TYR A 149 -3.99 1.89 9.11
C TYR A 149 -4.31 1.79 7.61
N GLU A 150 -5.04 0.77 7.16
CA GLU A 150 -5.60 0.70 5.81
C GLU A 150 -6.41 1.96 5.47
N PHE A 151 -7.29 2.40 6.38
CA PHE A 151 -8.10 3.61 6.18
C PHE A 151 -7.24 4.87 6.08
N VAL A 152 -6.21 5.04 6.92
CA VAL A 152 -5.28 6.19 6.85
C VAL A 152 -4.42 6.15 5.58
N PHE A 153 -4.01 4.98 5.10
CA PHE A 153 -3.27 4.86 3.82
C PHE A 153 -4.17 5.16 2.62
N ILE A 154 -5.41 4.65 2.59
CA ILE A 154 -6.42 5.04 1.59
C ILE A 154 -6.63 6.55 1.63
N THR A 155 -6.73 7.15 2.82
CA THR A 155 -6.95 8.60 2.96
C THR A 155 -5.72 9.41 2.50
N ILE A 156 -4.48 8.94 2.75
CA ILE A 156 -3.26 9.63 2.29
C ILE A 156 -3.05 9.48 0.78
N ASP A 157 -3.32 8.30 0.21
CA ASP A 157 -3.26 8.10 -1.24
C ASP A 157 -4.38 8.89 -1.96
N VAL A 158 -5.57 9.00 -1.35
CA VAL A 158 -6.66 9.88 -1.83
C VAL A 158 -6.30 11.37 -1.70
N ILE A 159 -5.56 11.78 -0.65
CA ILE A 159 -5.10 13.18 -0.48
C ILE A 159 -3.94 13.53 -1.43
N ALA A 160 -3.17 12.54 -1.91
CA ALA A 160 -2.07 12.75 -2.87
C ALA A 160 -2.49 12.60 -4.35
N MET A 161 -3.69 12.09 -4.64
CA MET A 161 -4.22 12.02 -6.01
C MET A 161 -4.53 13.42 -6.53
N ARG A 162 -3.66 13.93 -7.41
CA ARG A 162 -3.85 15.19 -8.14
C ARG A 162 -4.12 14.92 -9.61
N SER A 163 -4.68 15.91 -10.30
CA SER A 163 -4.78 15.88 -11.76
C SER A 163 -3.39 15.80 -12.38
N LEU A 164 -3.16 14.78 -13.19
CA LEU A 164 -1.96 14.62 -14.02
C LEU A 164 -2.11 15.35 -15.37
N VAL A 165 -3.31 15.83 -15.68
CA VAL A 165 -3.56 16.74 -16.80
C VAL A 165 -3.12 18.14 -16.40
N THR A 166 -2.16 18.70 -17.15
CA THR A 166 -1.63 20.05 -16.98
C THR A 166 -1.69 20.80 -18.31
N ALA A 167 -1.32 22.08 -18.34
CA ALA A 167 -1.23 22.86 -19.57
C ALA A 167 -0.24 22.30 -20.61
N ALA A 168 0.76 21.53 -20.18
CA ALA A 168 1.71 20.86 -21.08
C ALA A 168 1.17 19.54 -21.65
N THR A 169 0.13 18.97 -21.04
CA THR A 169 -0.46 17.71 -21.47
C THR A 169 -1.16 17.92 -22.81
N THR A 170 -0.83 17.08 -23.79
CA THR A 170 -1.45 17.12 -25.13
C THR A 170 -2.30 15.88 -25.35
N CYS A 171 -3.36 16.00 -26.14
CA CYS A 171 -4.18 14.86 -26.53
C CYS A 171 -4.42 14.79 -28.04
N ARG A 172 -4.65 13.57 -28.52
CA ARG A 172 -5.03 13.27 -29.90
C ARG A 172 -6.19 12.30 -29.90
N ALA A 173 -7.03 12.37 -30.92
CA ALA A 173 -8.09 11.41 -31.17
C ALA A 173 -7.94 10.80 -32.57
N SER A 174 -8.52 9.62 -32.78
CA SER A 174 -8.59 8.93 -34.07
C SER A 174 -9.35 9.72 -35.12
N SER A 175 -10.42 10.43 -34.72
CA SER A 175 -11.28 11.18 -35.61
C SER A 175 -11.96 12.35 -34.89
N VAL A 176 -12.53 13.27 -35.66
CA VAL A 176 -13.29 14.44 -35.17
C VAL A 176 -14.47 14.67 -36.11
N LEU A 177 -15.67 14.90 -35.56
CA LEU A 177 -16.89 15.19 -36.30
C LEU A 177 -16.66 16.34 -37.29
N ASP A 178 -17.01 16.11 -38.56
CA ASP A 178 -16.86 17.06 -39.67
C ASP A 178 -15.45 17.66 -39.83
N ARG A 179 -14.42 17.00 -39.27
CA ARG A 179 -13.05 17.51 -39.17
C ARG A 179 -12.96 18.88 -38.45
N ASN A 180 -13.99 19.25 -37.70
CA ASN A 180 -14.10 20.53 -37.01
C ASN A 180 -13.40 20.48 -35.65
N LYS A 181 -12.08 20.60 -35.67
CA LYS A 181 -11.26 20.59 -34.45
C LYS A 181 -11.55 21.76 -33.52
N THR A 182 -12.07 22.88 -34.03
CA THR A 182 -12.39 24.05 -33.23
C THR A 182 -13.55 23.78 -32.28
N LEU A 183 -14.60 23.08 -32.75
CA LEU A 183 -15.78 22.78 -31.92
C LEU A 183 -15.70 21.41 -31.23
N TYR A 184 -15.05 20.43 -31.84
CA TYR A 184 -15.10 19.01 -31.42
C TYR A 184 -13.71 18.39 -31.22
N GLY A 185 -12.69 19.22 -31.01
CA GLY A 185 -11.31 18.80 -30.82
C GLY A 185 -11.09 17.88 -29.63
N ALA A 186 -10.01 17.10 -29.67
CA ALA A 186 -9.66 16.19 -28.57
C ALA A 186 -9.28 16.96 -27.28
N ASP A 187 -8.70 18.15 -27.45
CA ASP A 187 -8.32 19.09 -26.40
C ASP A 187 -9.47 19.50 -25.50
N HIS A 188 -10.69 19.53 -26.04
CA HIS A 188 -11.90 19.81 -25.26
C HIS A 188 -12.15 18.80 -24.15
N MET A 189 -11.71 17.55 -24.27
CA MET A 189 -11.81 16.58 -23.16
C MET A 189 -10.96 16.94 -21.94
N LEU A 190 -9.87 17.70 -22.16
CA LEU A 190 -8.95 18.14 -21.11
C LEU A 190 -9.29 19.55 -20.60
N SER A 191 -10.28 20.21 -21.21
CA SER A 191 -10.74 21.55 -20.85
C SER A 191 -11.53 21.53 -19.54
N THR A 192 -11.51 22.65 -18.83
CA THR A 192 -12.42 22.88 -17.69
C THR A 192 -13.79 23.38 -18.13
N ASP A 193 -13.96 23.72 -19.41
CA ASP A 193 -15.23 24.17 -19.97
C ASP A 193 -16.16 22.98 -20.25
N ALA A 194 -17.16 22.81 -19.39
CA ALA A 194 -18.13 21.72 -19.47
C ALA A 194 -19.07 21.81 -20.69
N THR A 195 -19.03 22.91 -21.46
CA THR A 195 -19.82 23.09 -22.68
C THR A 195 -19.10 22.58 -23.93
N THR A 196 -17.81 22.29 -23.83
CA THR A 196 -16.98 21.76 -24.91
C THR A 196 -16.80 20.26 -24.80
N CYS A 197 -16.66 19.57 -25.94
CA CYS A 197 -16.43 18.13 -25.95
C CYS A 197 -15.58 17.71 -27.13
N TRP A 198 -14.97 16.53 -27.01
CA TRP A 198 -14.57 15.78 -28.19
C TRP A 198 -15.77 15.00 -28.72
N ASN A 199 -15.99 15.10 -30.03
CA ASN A 199 -17.00 14.32 -30.74
C ASN A 199 -16.31 13.61 -31.91
N SER A 200 -16.31 12.28 -31.89
CA SER A 200 -15.70 11.50 -32.95
C SER A 200 -16.51 11.57 -34.24
N ALA A 201 -15.85 11.33 -35.38
CA ALA A 201 -16.60 11.02 -36.60
C ALA A 201 -17.25 9.63 -36.48
N GLN A 202 -18.11 9.29 -37.45
CA GLN A 202 -18.67 7.95 -37.57
C GLN A 202 -17.58 6.87 -37.73
N GLY A 203 -17.81 5.71 -37.10
CA GLY A 203 -16.99 4.51 -37.24
C GLY A 203 -16.50 3.96 -35.90
N SER A 204 -16.09 2.70 -35.90
CA SER A 204 -15.44 2.01 -34.77
C SER A 204 -14.23 1.23 -35.29
N PRO A 205 -13.16 1.07 -34.48
CA PRO A 205 -12.98 1.61 -33.13
C PRO A 205 -12.70 3.11 -33.13
N GLN A 206 -12.96 3.75 -32.00
CA GLN A 206 -12.49 5.12 -31.72
C GLN A 206 -11.36 5.08 -30.69
N GLN A 207 -10.48 6.07 -30.71
CA GLN A 207 -9.33 6.11 -29.84
C GLN A 207 -9.02 7.54 -29.39
N VAL A 208 -8.63 7.67 -28.13
CA VAL A 208 -8.01 8.88 -27.59
C VAL A 208 -6.65 8.56 -27.00
N GLN A 209 -5.72 9.49 -27.14
CA GLN A 209 -4.36 9.38 -26.62
C GLN A 209 -3.98 10.65 -25.88
N ILE A 210 -3.43 10.50 -24.68
CA ILE A 210 -2.89 11.57 -23.85
C ILE A 210 -1.37 11.43 -23.80
N GLN A 211 -0.63 12.52 -23.92
CA GLN A 211 0.81 12.59 -23.70
C GLN A 211 1.08 13.59 -22.58
N PHE A 212 1.69 13.12 -21.49
CA PHE A 212 1.91 13.91 -20.28
C PHE A 212 3.15 14.83 -20.39
N GLN A 213 4.02 14.59 -21.37
CA GLN A 213 5.32 15.27 -21.57
C GLN A 213 6.30 15.11 -20.39
N ARG A 214 6.01 14.19 -19.48
CA ARG A 214 6.77 13.85 -18.28
C ARG A 214 6.36 12.46 -17.79
N ALA A 215 7.16 11.87 -16.90
CA ALA A 215 6.83 10.60 -16.28
C ALA A 215 5.83 10.81 -15.12
N VAL A 216 4.75 10.02 -15.10
CA VAL A 216 3.70 10.07 -14.07
C VAL A 216 3.32 8.68 -13.58
N HIS A 217 2.72 8.61 -12.40
CA HIS A 217 2.11 7.40 -11.85
C HIS A 217 0.58 7.55 -11.89
N VAL A 218 -0.09 6.84 -12.81
CA VAL A 218 -1.55 6.92 -12.99
C VAL A 218 -2.25 5.96 -12.02
N ARG A 219 -3.28 6.47 -11.33
CA ARG A 219 -4.09 5.72 -10.36
C ARG A 219 -5.55 5.62 -10.77
N ARG A 220 -6.14 6.70 -11.30
CA ARG A 220 -7.56 6.75 -11.64
C ARG A 220 -7.82 7.50 -12.95
N LEU A 221 -8.83 7.07 -13.68
CA LEU A 221 -9.39 7.78 -14.83
C LEU A 221 -10.79 8.27 -14.49
N ASP A 222 -11.07 9.53 -14.84
CA ASP A 222 -12.40 10.11 -14.73
C ASP A 222 -12.92 10.41 -16.13
N LEU A 223 -14.04 9.81 -16.52
CA LEU A 223 -14.64 9.96 -17.85
C LEU A 223 -16.06 10.50 -17.72
N MET A 224 -16.40 11.51 -18.52
CA MET A 224 -17.76 12.00 -18.67
C MET A 224 -18.16 11.92 -20.13
N PHE A 225 -19.03 10.97 -20.44
CA PHE A 225 -19.56 10.78 -21.79
C PHE A 225 -20.86 11.56 -21.99
N GLN A 226 -21.30 11.64 -23.25
CA GLN A 226 -22.71 11.87 -23.55
C GLN A 226 -23.45 10.52 -23.59
N GLY A 227 -24.56 10.41 -22.88
CA GLY A 227 -25.47 9.28 -22.98
C GLY A 227 -25.92 9.06 -24.44
N GLY A 228 -25.98 7.81 -24.87
CA GLY A 228 -26.19 7.37 -26.24
C GLY A 228 -24.94 7.38 -27.12
N PHE A 229 -23.79 7.83 -26.61
CA PHE A 229 -22.51 7.95 -27.34
C PHE A 229 -21.32 7.44 -26.49
N VAL A 230 -21.57 6.43 -25.67
CA VAL A 230 -20.60 5.92 -24.70
C VAL A 230 -19.71 4.86 -25.34
N GLY A 231 -18.40 5.03 -25.22
CA GLY A 231 -17.43 4.04 -25.70
C GLY A 231 -17.46 2.77 -24.85
N GLN A 232 -17.44 1.61 -25.50
CA GLN A 232 -17.53 0.29 -24.88
C GLN A 232 -16.32 -0.59 -25.27
N ASP A 233 -16.12 -1.68 -24.52
CA ASP A 233 -15.00 -2.62 -24.67
C ASP A 233 -13.66 -1.88 -24.71
N VAL A 234 -13.37 -1.16 -23.62
CA VAL A 234 -12.27 -0.20 -23.57
C VAL A 234 -10.95 -0.92 -23.33
N ASP A 235 -10.01 -0.81 -24.28
CA ASP A 235 -8.62 -1.19 -24.06
C ASP A 235 -7.83 0.01 -23.53
N LEU A 236 -7.23 -0.13 -22.34
CA LEU A 236 -6.24 0.80 -21.81
C LEU A 236 -4.82 0.35 -22.19
N ARG A 237 -4.11 1.18 -22.96
CA ARG A 237 -2.69 1.01 -23.27
C ARG A 237 -1.88 2.16 -22.70
N VAL A 238 -0.69 1.85 -22.18
CA VAL A 238 0.25 2.84 -21.68
C VAL A 238 1.59 2.73 -22.40
N ARG A 239 2.30 3.85 -22.45
CA ARG A 239 3.71 3.90 -22.82
C ARG A 239 4.51 4.36 -21.60
N ARG A 240 5.64 3.70 -21.33
CA ARG A 240 6.49 4.00 -20.16
C ARG A 240 7.71 4.83 -20.58
N HIS A 241 8.09 5.76 -19.72
CA HIS A 241 9.14 6.76 -19.96
C HIS A 241 10.55 6.14 -20.12
N GLU A 242 10.83 5.01 -19.46
CA GLU A 242 12.16 4.40 -19.42
C GLU A 242 12.48 3.43 -20.58
N ALA A 243 11.63 3.36 -21.61
CA ALA A 243 11.95 2.63 -22.83
C ALA A 243 12.98 3.40 -23.68
N ALA A 244 14.21 3.48 -23.18
CA ALA A 244 15.38 3.96 -23.91
C ALA A 244 15.84 2.88 -24.91
N GLY A 245 15.13 2.80 -26.03
CA GLY A 245 15.39 1.91 -27.15
C GLY A 245 14.26 2.07 -28.17
N GLU A 246 14.52 1.75 -29.44
CA GLU A 246 13.63 1.96 -30.61
C GLU A 246 12.17 1.48 -30.45
N ASP A 247 11.83 0.74 -29.39
CA ASP A 247 10.49 0.25 -29.14
C ASP A 247 9.69 1.17 -28.21
N THR A 248 9.08 2.19 -28.84
CA THR A 248 8.01 3.05 -28.30
C THR A 248 6.72 2.25 -28.12
N ALA A 249 6.81 1.06 -27.51
CA ALA A 249 5.77 0.05 -27.53
C ALA A 249 4.63 0.40 -26.55
N TRP A 250 3.41 0.43 -27.08
CA TRP A 250 2.20 0.55 -26.28
C TRP A 250 1.90 -0.78 -25.60
N THR A 251 1.94 -0.84 -24.27
CA THR A 251 1.61 -2.04 -23.51
C THR A 251 0.15 -2.01 -23.09
N LEU A 252 -0.60 -3.08 -23.40
CA LEU A 252 -1.95 -3.29 -22.90
C LEU A 252 -1.92 -3.54 -21.38
N VAL A 253 -2.79 -2.85 -20.66
CA VAL A 253 -3.00 -3.06 -19.23
C VAL A 253 -4.14 -4.06 -19.09
N SER A 254 -3.82 -5.30 -18.69
CA SER A 254 -4.81 -6.38 -18.56
C SER A 254 -5.64 -6.31 -17.27
N ASP A 255 -5.10 -5.65 -16.25
CA ASP A 255 -5.63 -5.75 -14.88
C ASP A 255 -6.57 -4.59 -14.53
N VAL A 256 -7.00 -3.83 -15.54
CA VAL A 256 -7.87 -2.66 -15.38
C VAL A 256 -9.14 -2.89 -16.19
N ASP A 257 -10.27 -2.87 -15.49
CA ASP A 257 -11.59 -2.99 -16.09
C ASP A 257 -12.22 -1.59 -16.21
N ILE A 258 -12.46 -1.18 -17.46
CA ILE A 258 -13.13 0.08 -17.78
C ILE A 258 -14.40 -0.28 -18.55
N ASP A 259 -15.51 -0.34 -17.82
CA ASP A 259 -16.83 -0.61 -18.35
C ASP A 259 -17.76 0.58 -18.08
N PRO A 260 -17.78 1.59 -18.98
CA PRO A 260 -18.58 2.78 -18.76
C PRO A 260 -20.07 2.51 -18.96
N GLU A 261 -20.89 3.01 -18.02
CA GLU A 261 -22.33 3.00 -18.13
C GLU A 261 -22.82 4.05 -19.14
N ASP A 262 -23.94 3.77 -19.80
CA ASP A 262 -24.59 4.72 -20.70
C ASP A 262 -25.24 5.88 -19.92
N SER A 263 -24.41 6.87 -19.56
CA SER A 263 -24.77 7.95 -18.65
C SER A 263 -23.99 9.24 -18.97
N ASN A 264 -24.62 10.38 -18.64
CA ASN A 264 -23.98 11.70 -18.67
C ASN A 264 -23.17 12.01 -17.40
N ALA A 265 -23.24 11.15 -16.38
CA ALA A 265 -22.53 11.37 -15.13
C ALA A 265 -21.02 11.20 -15.31
N LEU A 266 -20.24 11.90 -14.48
CA LEU A 266 -18.81 11.62 -14.34
C LEU A 266 -18.64 10.23 -13.71
N GLN A 267 -17.87 9.37 -14.37
CA GLN A 267 -17.58 8.00 -13.96
C GLN A 267 -16.08 7.85 -13.68
N SER A 268 -15.74 7.21 -12.57
CA SER A 268 -14.36 7.03 -12.13
C SER A 268 -13.95 5.56 -12.18
N PHE A 269 -12.79 5.28 -12.78
CA PHE A 269 -12.24 3.94 -12.96
C PHE A 269 -10.85 3.83 -12.32
N GLU A 270 -10.71 2.92 -11.37
CA GLU A 270 -9.44 2.63 -10.72
C GLU A 270 -8.52 1.87 -11.68
N CYS A 271 -7.33 2.41 -11.91
CA CYS A 271 -6.34 1.86 -12.85
C CYS A 271 -5.21 1.07 -12.15
N GLY A 272 -5.29 0.91 -10.83
CA GLY A 272 -4.25 0.23 -10.05
C GLY A 272 -2.95 1.06 -9.98
N GLN A 273 -1.82 0.39 -10.18
CA GLN A 273 -0.48 1.01 -10.03
C GLN A 273 0.24 1.14 -11.38
N LEU A 274 -0.13 2.13 -12.19
CA LEU A 274 0.50 2.38 -13.48
C LEU A 274 1.66 3.36 -13.35
N ASN A 275 2.85 2.83 -13.13
CA ASN A 275 4.05 3.61 -12.83
C ASN A 275 4.87 4.00 -14.07
N ASN A 276 5.57 5.14 -13.98
CA ASN A 276 6.50 5.66 -14.99
C ASN A 276 5.88 5.78 -16.39
N VAL A 277 4.63 6.24 -16.46
CA VAL A 277 3.87 6.40 -17.71
C VAL A 277 4.15 7.78 -18.30
N ASP A 278 4.42 7.86 -19.60
CA ASP A 278 4.57 9.13 -20.33
C ASP A 278 3.39 9.43 -21.27
N ALA A 279 2.63 8.39 -21.63
CA ALA A 279 1.44 8.51 -22.46
C ALA A 279 0.43 7.39 -22.19
N LEU A 280 -0.85 7.72 -22.36
CA LEU A 280 -1.99 6.81 -22.18
C LEU A 280 -2.84 6.78 -23.46
N ARG A 281 -3.42 5.64 -23.76
CA ARG A 281 -4.33 5.43 -24.89
C ARG A 281 -5.54 4.63 -24.45
N LEU A 282 -6.72 5.17 -24.71
CA LEU A 282 -7.98 4.44 -24.59
C LEU A 282 -8.47 4.11 -26.00
N THR A 283 -8.79 2.85 -26.24
CA THR A 283 -9.41 2.39 -27.49
C THR A 283 -10.78 1.83 -27.17
N PHE A 284 -11.82 2.48 -27.70
CA PHE A 284 -13.22 2.06 -27.59
C PHE A 284 -13.53 1.16 -28.80
N LYS A 285 -13.65 -0.16 -28.59
CA LYS A 285 -13.89 -1.09 -29.71
C LYS A 285 -15.33 -0.98 -30.23
N ARG A 286 -16.27 -0.62 -29.36
CA ARG A 286 -17.67 -0.36 -29.70
C ARG A 286 -18.15 0.97 -29.08
N SER A 287 -19.37 1.36 -29.41
CA SER A 287 -20.10 2.46 -28.79
C SER A 287 -21.57 2.08 -28.61
N THR A 288 -22.25 2.72 -27.68
CA THR A 288 -23.72 2.66 -27.58
C THR A 288 -24.42 3.36 -28.76
N ASP A 289 -23.74 4.30 -29.44
CA ASP A 289 -24.22 4.89 -30.68
C ASP A 289 -24.17 3.87 -31.83
N PHE A 290 -25.26 3.76 -32.59
CA PHE A 290 -25.36 2.84 -33.73
C PHE A 290 -24.30 3.08 -34.80
N TYR A 291 -23.84 4.32 -34.96
CA TYR A 291 -22.81 4.68 -35.93
C TYR A 291 -21.38 4.61 -35.38
N GLY A 292 -21.21 4.13 -34.15
CA GLY A 292 -19.89 3.97 -33.52
C GLY A 292 -19.28 5.26 -32.98
N ARG A 293 -20.03 6.37 -32.95
CA ARG A 293 -19.51 7.65 -32.46
C ARG A 293 -19.31 7.62 -30.96
N VAL A 294 -18.31 8.35 -30.48
CA VAL A 294 -18.04 8.54 -29.05
C VAL A 294 -17.95 10.03 -28.76
N ILE A 295 -18.61 10.47 -27.69
CA ILE A 295 -18.59 11.86 -27.23
C ILE A 295 -18.11 11.90 -25.79
N ILE A 296 -17.03 12.65 -25.55
CA ILE A 296 -16.42 12.82 -24.22
C ILE A 296 -16.35 14.30 -23.90
N TYR A 297 -17.01 14.70 -22.82
CA TYR A 297 -16.93 16.06 -22.27
C TYR A 297 -15.74 16.22 -21.32
N ARG A 298 -15.36 15.16 -20.60
CA ARG A 298 -14.24 15.21 -19.66
C ARG A 298 -13.45 13.91 -19.64
N LEU A 299 -12.13 14.06 -19.69
CA LEU A 299 -11.15 13.00 -19.48
C LEU A 299 -10.13 13.47 -18.45
N GLY A 300 -10.38 13.12 -17.19
CA GLY A 300 -9.45 13.32 -16.08
C GLY A 300 -8.51 12.13 -15.92
N VAL A 301 -7.27 12.42 -15.55
CA VAL A 301 -6.30 11.41 -15.14
C VAL A 301 -5.76 11.84 -13.78
N LEU A 302 -5.86 10.99 -12.77
CA LEU A 302 -5.40 11.27 -11.42
C LEU A 302 -4.29 10.33 -10.98
N GLY A 303 -3.41 10.86 -10.15
CA GLY A 303 -2.29 10.13 -9.58
C GLY A 303 -1.22 11.06 -9.02
N GLU A 304 0.04 10.67 -9.17
CA GLU A 304 1.21 11.38 -8.64
C GLU A 304 2.30 11.56 -9.72
N GLU A 305 3.17 12.56 -9.54
CA GLU A 305 4.31 12.75 -10.44
C GLU A 305 5.37 11.68 -10.15
N ALA A 306 6.09 11.20 -11.18
CA ALA A 306 7.27 10.39 -10.94
C ALA A 306 8.40 11.27 -10.42
N ALA A 307 9.08 10.80 -9.36
CA ALA A 307 10.16 11.52 -8.68
C ALA A 307 11.46 11.56 -9.51
#